data_AF-A0A7V5FVU9-F1
#
_entry.id   AF-A0A7V5FVU9-F1
#
_cell.length_a   1.000
_cell.length_b   1.000
_cell.length_c   1.000
_cell.angle_alpha   90.00
_cell.angle_beta   90.00
_cell.angle_gamma   90.00
#
_symmetry.space_group_name_H-M   'P 1'
#
loop_
_entity.id
_entity.type
_entity.pdbx_description
1 polymer ?
#
loop_
_entity_poly.entity_id
_entity_poly.type
_entity_poly.pdbx_seq_one_letter_code
_entity_poly.pdbx_strand_id
1 'polypeptide(L)'
;MKSIEKEISLDRRAFIKKVLGGTIAGSLLLVIPAGAMELEHIPEQIPGMRKEIGPFITGKKFAFIVDITRCIGCGSCCVADKNEYQVPDGNYRTWVERYVIDDKDNVYVDSPNGGLDGYQKPRKDLPY
;
A
#
# COMPACT_ATOMS: atom_id res chain seq x y z
N MET A 1 51.69 -11.49 -9.12
CA MET A 1 51.77 -10.52 -10.23
C MET A 1 52.13 -11.16 -11.57
N LYS A 2 53.23 -11.92 -11.68
CA LYS A 2 53.67 -12.55 -12.96
C LYS A 2 52.70 -13.58 -13.57
N SER A 3 51.88 -14.28 -12.77
CA SER A 3 50.83 -15.18 -13.32
C SER A 3 49.64 -14.43 -13.92
N ILE A 4 49.32 -13.24 -13.39
CA ILE A 4 48.16 -12.44 -13.83
C ILE A 4 48.47 -11.80 -15.19
N GLU A 5 49.70 -11.31 -15.38
CA GLU A 5 50.18 -10.78 -16.65
C GLU A 5 50.16 -11.82 -17.78
N LYS A 6 50.44 -13.10 -17.45
CA LYS A 6 50.45 -14.21 -18.41
C LYS A 6 49.04 -14.55 -18.91
N GLU A 7 48.03 -14.54 -18.03
CA GLU A 7 46.62 -14.75 -18.42
C GLU A 7 46.03 -13.57 -19.20
N ILE A 8 46.45 -12.32 -18.91
CA ILE A 8 46.04 -11.12 -19.65
C ILE A 8 46.54 -11.12 -21.12
N SER A 9 47.64 -11.85 -21.39
CA SER A 9 48.29 -11.87 -22.70
C SER A 9 47.61 -12.77 -23.74
N LEU A 10 46.78 -13.73 -23.33
CA LEU A 10 46.31 -14.78 -24.24
C LEU A 10 44.92 -14.54 -24.84
N ASP A 11 44.05 -13.75 -24.22
CA ASP A 11 42.79 -13.40 -24.90
C ASP A 11 42.08 -12.16 -24.30
N ARG A 12 42.58 -10.98 -24.66
CA ARG A 12 41.96 -9.69 -24.28
C ARG A 12 40.49 -9.59 -24.73
N ARG A 13 40.11 -10.27 -25.82
CA ARG A 13 38.72 -10.29 -26.31
C ARG A 13 37.84 -11.20 -25.46
N ALA A 14 38.34 -12.34 -25.00
CA ALA A 14 37.59 -13.19 -24.07
C ALA A 14 37.41 -12.52 -22.70
N PHE A 15 38.43 -11.80 -22.21
CA PHE A 15 38.31 -11.01 -20.97
C PHE A 15 37.23 -9.93 -21.11
N ILE A 16 37.26 -9.13 -22.19
CA ILE A 16 36.23 -8.11 -22.46
C ILE A 16 34.85 -8.76 -22.61
N LYS A 17 34.70 -9.90 -23.30
CA LYS A 17 33.42 -10.62 -23.42
C LYS A 17 32.89 -11.13 -22.07
N LYS A 18 33.76 -11.65 -21.20
CA LYS A 18 33.37 -12.10 -19.86
C LYS A 18 32.98 -10.94 -18.95
N VAL A 19 33.73 -9.82 -19.00
CA VAL A 19 33.42 -8.63 -18.21
C VAL A 19 32.15 -7.96 -18.72
N LEU A 20 31.96 -7.78 -20.04
CA LEU A 20 30.71 -7.23 -20.59
C LEU A 20 29.51 -8.15 -20.34
N GLY A 21 29.66 -9.46 -20.50
CA GLY A 21 28.59 -10.42 -20.21
C GLY A 21 28.19 -10.41 -18.73
N GLY A 22 29.18 -10.32 -17.84
CA GLY A 22 28.97 -10.21 -16.39
C GLY A 22 28.39 -8.87 -15.95
N THR A 23 28.79 -7.75 -16.56
CA THR A 23 28.22 -6.43 -16.25
C THR A 23 26.81 -6.29 -16.78
N ILE A 24 26.46 -6.81 -17.96
CA ILE A 24 25.07 -6.82 -18.45
C ILE A 24 24.17 -7.64 -17.52
N ALA A 25 24.60 -8.83 -17.09
CA ALA A 25 23.83 -9.65 -16.16
C ALA A 25 23.70 -9.01 -14.76
N GLY A 26 24.76 -8.40 -14.24
CA GLY A 26 24.75 -7.73 -12.93
C GLY A 26 24.01 -6.40 -12.93
N SER A 27 24.04 -5.65 -14.04
CA SER A 27 23.31 -4.38 -14.17
C SER A 27 21.82 -4.60 -14.47
N LEU A 28 21.43 -5.68 -15.16
CA LEU A 28 20.01 -6.02 -15.31
C LEU A 28 19.36 -6.29 -13.94
N LEU A 29 20.08 -6.93 -13.01
CA LEU A 29 19.60 -7.19 -11.66
C LEU A 29 19.34 -5.91 -10.84
N LEU A 30 20.07 -4.82 -11.15
CA LEU A 30 19.91 -3.51 -10.50
C LEU A 30 18.84 -2.62 -11.16
N VAL A 31 18.42 -2.95 -12.38
CA VAL A 31 17.41 -2.21 -13.15
C VAL A 31 16.01 -2.80 -13.00
N ILE A 32 15.88 -4.00 -12.41
CA ILE A 32 14.56 -4.47 -11.97
C ILE A 32 14.15 -3.57 -10.80
N PRO A 33 13.17 -2.66 -10.96
CA PRO A 33 12.67 -1.90 -9.82
C PRO A 33 12.18 -2.92 -8.79
N ALA A 34 12.43 -2.68 -7.51
CA ALA A 34 11.97 -3.57 -6.43
C ALA A 34 10.44 -3.86 -6.47
N GLY A 35 9.66 -3.10 -7.26
CA GLY A 35 8.24 -3.37 -7.55
C GLY A 35 7.94 -4.31 -8.73
N ALA A 36 8.95 -4.80 -9.46
CA ALA A 36 8.80 -5.78 -10.55
C ALA A 36 9.10 -7.22 -10.09
N MET A 37 9.73 -7.39 -8.92
CA MET A 37 9.81 -8.69 -8.25
C MET A 37 8.50 -8.94 -7.52
N GLU A 38 7.63 -9.69 -8.19
CA GLU A 38 6.54 -10.45 -7.59
C GLU A 38 5.57 -9.64 -6.71
N LEU A 39 4.65 -9.04 -7.43
CA LEU A 39 3.24 -8.88 -7.07
C LEU A 39 2.64 -10.09 -6.31
N GLU A 40 3.24 -11.28 -6.27
CA GLU A 40 2.64 -12.49 -5.69
C GLU A 40 2.23 -12.36 -4.21
N HIS A 41 2.91 -11.51 -3.42
CA HIS A 41 2.67 -11.44 -1.97
C HIS A 41 1.89 -10.20 -1.48
N ILE A 42 1.33 -9.38 -2.39
CA ILE A 42 0.34 -8.38 -1.95
C ILE A 42 -0.95 -9.15 -1.62
N PRO A 43 -1.42 -9.13 -0.36
CA PRO A 43 -2.64 -9.84 0.02
C PRO A 43 -3.78 -9.36 -0.87
N GLU A 44 -4.48 -10.29 -1.50
CA GLU A 44 -5.60 -10.00 -2.38
C GLU A 44 -6.69 -9.32 -1.55
N GLN A 45 -6.85 -8.00 -1.75
CA GLN A 45 -7.81 -7.21 -0.99
C GLN A 45 -9.26 -7.56 -1.36
N ILE A 46 -9.51 -8.13 -2.55
CA ILE A 46 -10.83 -8.55 -3.02
C ILE A 46 -10.68 -9.90 -3.76
N PRO A 47 -11.13 -11.02 -3.18
CA PRO A 47 -11.03 -12.34 -3.80
C PRO A 47 -11.72 -12.38 -5.18
N GLY A 48 -10.98 -12.77 -6.21
CA GLY A 48 -11.54 -13.04 -7.55
C GLY A 48 -11.40 -11.92 -8.56
N MET A 49 -10.96 -10.71 -8.19
CA MET A 49 -10.71 -9.65 -9.19
C MET A 49 -9.37 -9.81 -9.92
N ARG A 50 -8.39 -10.48 -9.30
CA ARG A 50 -7.01 -10.49 -9.83
C ARG A 50 -6.85 -11.31 -11.12
N LYS A 51 -7.71 -12.32 -11.32
CA LYS A 51 -7.67 -13.21 -12.50
C LYS A 51 -8.48 -12.69 -13.69
N GLU A 52 -9.30 -11.67 -13.48
CA GLU A 52 -10.07 -11.01 -14.53
C GLU A 52 -9.17 -10.00 -15.27
N ILE A 53 -8.24 -10.46 -16.10
CA ILE A 53 -7.65 -9.62 -17.16
C ILE A 53 -8.67 -9.52 -18.30
N GLY A 54 -9.87 -9.06 -17.98
CA GLY A 54 -10.91 -8.73 -18.95
C GLY A 54 -10.76 -7.28 -19.41
N PRO A 55 -11.34 -6.91 -20.57
CA PRO A 55 -11.34 -5.53 -21.08
C PRO A 55 -11.96 -4.50 -20.10
N PHE A 56 -12.57 -4.96 -19.02
CA PHE A 56 -13.18 -4.16 -17.97
C PHE A 56 -12.22 -3.75 -16.83
N ILE A 57 -11.12 -4.48 -16.59
CA ILE A 57 -10.18 -4.22 -15.47
C ILE A 57 -8.87 -3.59 -15.96
N THR A 58 -8.38 -3.98 -17.14
CA THR A 58 -7.11 -3.45 -17.67
C THR A 58 -7.29 -2.01 -18.18
N GLY A 59 -6.48 -1.08 -17.66
CA GLY A 59 -6.50 0.33 -18.06
C GLY A 59 -7.56 1.21 -17.39
N LYS A 60 -8.29 0.70 -16.38
CA LYS A 60 -9.20 1.51 -15.55
C LYS A 60 -8.49 2.07 -14.32
N LYS A 61 -8.95 3.23 -13.84
CA LYS A 61 -8.55 3.83 -12.56
C LYS A 61 -9.75 3.78 -11.62
N PHE A 62 -9.64 3.04 -10.53
CA PHE A 62 -10.69 2.97 -9.52
C PHE A 62 -10.54 4.12 -8.52
N ALA A 63 -11.67 4.66 -8.07
CA ALA A 63 -11.73 5.68 -7.04
C ALA A 63 -12.88 5.36 -6.07
N PHE A 64 -12.70 5.73 -4.82
CA PHE A 64 -13.71 5.65 -3.77
C PHE A 64 -14.00 7.07 -3.28
N ILE A 65 -15.26 7.47 -3.27
CA ILE A 65 -15.70 8.83 -2.92
C ILE A 65 -16.71 8.74 -1.80
N VAL A 66 -16.51 9.54 -0.75
CA VAL A 66 -17.42 9.65 0.39
C VAL A 66 -17.90 11.09 0.50
N ASP A 67 -19.22 11.27 0.51
CA ASP A 67 -19.85 12.56 0.78
C ASP A 67 -19.94 12.78 2.29
N ILE A 68 -19.04 13.59 2.82
CA ILE A 68 -18.96 13.91 4.25
C ILE A 68 -20.13 14.76 4.74
N THR A 69 -20.90 15.41 3.85
CA THR A 69 -22.09 16.18 4.24
C THR A 69 -23.28 15.28 4.57
N ARG A 70 -23.28 14.06 4.03
CA ARG A 70 -24.30 13.02 4.28
C ARG A 70 -23.84 11.97 5.26
N CYS A 71 -22.54 11.86 5.50
CA CYS A 71 -21.98 10.95 6.49
C CYS A 71 -22.36 11.40 7.90
N ILE A 72 -23.16 10.61 8.59
CA ILE A 72 -23.55 10.87 9.99
C ILE A 72 -22.63 10.20 11.01
N GLY A 73 -21.57 9.52 10.56
CA GLY A 73 -20.63 8.84 11.45
C GLY A 73 -21.25 7.67 12.24
N CYS A 74 -22.14 6.89 11.62
CA CYS A 74 -22.83 5.78 12.28
C CYS A 74 -21.97 4.52 12.49
N GLY A 75 -20.80 4.41 11.84
CA GLY A 75 -19.90 3.26 11.97
C GLY A 75 -20.24 2.05 11.09
N SER A 76 -21.36 2.06 10.37
CA SER A 76 -21.81 0.90 9.58
C SER A 76 -20.80 0.46 8.50
N CYS A 77 -20.06 1.40 7.90
CA CYS A 77 -18.98 1.07 6.96
C CYS A 77 -17.82 0.32 7.64
N CYS A 78 -17.44 0.71 8.86
CA CYS A 78 -16.41 0.03 9.64
C CYS A 78 -16.86 -1.37 10.06
N VAL A 79 -18.12 -1.53 10.47
CA VAL A 79 -18.71 -2.83 10.81
C VAL A 79 -18.73 -3.76 9.59
N ALA A 80 -19.13 -3.24 8.43
CA ALA A 80 -19.15 -4.00 7.18
C ALA A 80 -17.75 -4.50 6.79
N ASP A 81 -16.75 -3.61 6.75
CA ASP A 81 -15.37 -3.96 6.41
C ASP A 81 -14.75 -4.96 7.41
N LYS A 82 -14.98 -4.77 8.72
CA LYS A 82 -14.51 -5.72 9.76
C LYS A 82 -15.12 -7.10 9.58
N ASN A 83 -16.42 -7.18 9.28
CA ASN A 83 -17.14 -8.44 9.08
C ASN A 83 -16.75 -9.12 7.75
N GLU A 84 -16.63 -8.36 6.66
CA GLU A 84 -16.27 -8.86 5.33
C GLU A 84 -14.88 -9.48 5.31
N TYR A 85 -13.92 -8.84 5.99
CA TYR A 85 -12.52 -9.26 6.00
C TYR A 85 -12.08 -9.96 7.27
N GLN A 86 -13.01 -10.24 8.18
CA GLN A 86 -12.75 -10.92 9.45
C GLN A 86 -11.59 -10.28 10.23
N VAL A 87 -11.56 -8.94 10.26
CA VAL A 87 -10.44 -8.19 10.85
C VAL A 87 -10.42 -8.40 12.37
N PRO A 88 -9.30 -8.84 12.98
CA PRO A 88 -9.21 -9.09 14.42
C PRO A 88 -9.58 -7.88 15.28
N ASP A 89 -10.08 -8.10 16.49
CA ASP A 89 -10.39 -7.03 17.45
C ASP A 89 -9.15 -6.21 17.81
N GLY A 90 -9.32 -4.89 17.96
CA GLY A 90 -8.22 -3.94 18.12
C GLY A 90 -7.51 -3.55 16.81
N ASN A 91 -7.82 -4.24 15.70
CA ASN A 91 -7.32 -3.91 14.37
C ASN A 91 -8.43 -3.38 13.47
N TYR A 92 -8.06 -2.49 12.55
CA TYR A 92 -8.98 -1.79 11.66
C TYR A 92 -8.37 -1.66 10.27
N ARG A 93 -9.16 -1.94 9.23
CA ARG A 93 -8.85 -1.64 7.83
C ARG A 93 -9.51 -0.33 7.39
N THR A 94 -10.75 -0.12 7.83
CA THR A 94 -11.51 1.14 7.73
C THR A 94 -11.81 1.70 9.10
N TRP A 95 -11.55 2.99 9.33
CA TRP A 95 -11.98 3.73 10.52
C TRP A 95 -12.61 5.08 10.11
N VAL A 96 -13.41 5.65 11.00
CA VAL A 96 -13.99 6.99 10.81
C VAL A 96 -13.53 7.88 11.94
N GLU A 97 -12.96 9.03 11.62
CA GLU A 97 -12.57 10.07 12.58
C GLU A 97 -13.62 11.17 12.65
N ARG A 98 -13.90 11.63 13.87
CA ARG A 98 -14.72 12.83 14.09
C ARG A 98 -13.80 14.00 14.39
N TYR A 99 -13.98 15.05 13.61
CA TYR A 99 -13.33 16.34 13.78
C TYR A 99 -14.35 17.29 14.41
N VAL A 100 -14.04 17.82 15.58
CA VAL A 100 -14.82 18.86 16.25
C VAL A 100 -13.99 20.13 16.29
N ILE A 101 -14.55 21.22 15.77
CA ILE A 101 -13.93 22.54 15.77
C ILE A 101 -14.74 23.40 16.73
N ASP A 102 -14.08 24.00 17.72
CA ASP A 102 -14.72 24.88 18.69
C ASP A 102 -14.85 26.33 18.17
N ASP A 103 -15.36 27.23 19.02
CA ASP A 103 -15.56 28.64 18.71
C ASP A 103 -14.25 29.45 18.55
N LYS A 104 -13.12 28.86 18.96
CA LYS A 104 -11.77 29.45 18.90
C LYS A 104 -10.89 28.77 17.85
N ASP A 105 -11.50 28.04 16.92
CA ASP A 105 -10.82 27.29 15.86
C ASP A 105 -9.87 26.19 16.38
N ASN A 106 -10.02 25.73 17.64
CA ASN A 106 -9.29 24.56 18.12
C ASN A 106 -9.90 23.29 17.52
N VAL A 107 -9.04 22.40 17.03
CA VAL A 107 -9.44 21.15 16.38
C VAL A 107 -9.22 19.99 17.35
N TYR A 108 -10.30 19.27 17.63
CA TYR A 108 -10.30 18.05 18.42
C TYR A 108 -10.67 16.86 17.53
N VAL A 109 -9.82 15.83 17.52
CA VAL A 109 -10.01 14.65 16.68
C VAL A 109 -10.13 13.41 17.56
N ASP A 110 -11.12 12.56 17.29
CA ASP A 110 -11.21 11.23 17.89
C ASP A 110 -11.73 10.15 16.95
N SER A 111 -11.41 8.90 17.29
CA SER A 111 -11.96 7.68 16.68
C SER A 111 -12.01 6.55 17.72
N PRO A 112 -12.91 6.63 18.70
CA PRO A 112 -13.03 5.58 19.72
C PRO A 112 -13.39 4.26 19.04
N ASN A 113 -12.64 3.20 19.36
CA ASN A 113 -12.81 1.86 18.78
C ASN A 113 -12.84 1.88 17.22
N GLY A 114 -12.06 2.77 16.59
CA GLY A 114 -12.04 2.92 15.13
C GLY A 114 -13.36 3.42 14.52
N GLY A 115 -14.29 3.92 15.34
CA GLY A 115 -15.61 4.35 14.90
C GLY A 115 -16.61 3.22 14.70
N LEU A 116 -16.32 1.98 15.14
CA LEU A 116 -17.23 0.83 15.02
C LEU A 116 -18.60 1.06 15.69
N ASP A 117 -18.60 1.73 16.83
CA ASP A 117 -19.81 2.02 17.62
C ASP A 117 -20.56 3.28 17.13
N GLY A 118 -19.97 4.00 16.16
CA GLY A 118 -20.44 5.30 15.71
C GLY A 118 -20.42 6.39 16.78
N TYR A 119 -20.85 7.60 16.41
CA TYR A 119 -20.81 8.78 17.28
C TYR A 119 -22.16 9.11 17.92
N GLN A 120 -22.71 8.16 18.68
CA GLN A 120 -24.06 8.26 19.26
C GLN A 120 -24.18 9.32 20.38
N LYS A 121 -23.07 9.69 21.01
CA LYS A 121 -23.04 10.63 22.14
C LYS A 121 -22.15 11.83 21.82
N PRO A 122 -22.60 13.06 22.16
CA PRO A 122 -21.75 14.24 22.11
C PRO A 122 -20.55 14.10 23.06
N ARG A 123 -19.41 14.70 22.69
CA ARG A 123 -18.26 14.87 23.58
C ARG A 123 -18.64 15.81 24.72
N LYS A 124 -18.17 15.51 25.92
CA LYS A 124 -18.45 16.31 27.14
C LYS A 124 -17.22 16.96 27.74
N ASP A 125 -16.06 16.58 27.24
CA ASP A 125 -14.73 16.95 27.70
C ASP A 125 -14.13 18.11 26.90
N LEU A 126 -14.83 18.58 25.86
CA LEU A 126 -14.40 19.73 25.08
C LEU A 126 -14.81 21.03 25.78
N PRO A 127 -13.92 22.05 25.81
CA PRO A 127 -14.33 23.39 26.19
C PRO A 127 -15.34 23.90 25.14
N TYR A 128 -16.40 24.53 25.63
CA TYR A 128 -17.41 25.18 24.79
C TYR A 128 -16.86 26.46 24.14
#